data_AF-A0A2S0M4V8-F1
#
_entry.id   AF-A0A2S0M4V8-F1
#
_cell.length_a   1.000
_cell.length_b   1.000
_cell.length_c   1.000
_cell.angle_alpha   90.00
_cell.angle_beta   90.00
_cell.angle_gamma   90.00
#
_symmetry.space_group_name_H-M   'P 1'
#
loop_
_entity.id
_entity.type
_entity.pdbx_description
1 polymer ?
#
loop_
_entity_poly.entity_id
_entity_poly.type
_entity_poly.pdbx_seq_one_letter_code
_entity_poly.pdbx_strand_id
1 'polypeptide(L)'
;MGHIVSIDKDGHLVYEGLLSSKEKATIDEILDALKKEIPQIESDLNDRYGKNVLYKYNLGKFLAEQLEKYNISIAERRKFWDEIKTFATNEKRVRNEGANAETRSFYGQCYNLAKLDEKIVVKLSWRQWQDIFDRVGNREDKRIFQWIGSLTDKIREDDWREFEKGLHLYLKKKDTSVFSDDELFEIYDSILSMGKFWRTAFTKFSKEHPTSAKIKTKARRSKKYQAECFDLSRKLHHPLDEKIFASAFEAAMK
;
A
#
# COMPACT_ATOMS: atom_id res chain seq x y z
N MET A 1 25.70 -12.26 9.59
CA MET A 1 26.81 -11.57 8.89
C MET A 1 26.26 -10.24 8.41
N GLY A 2 27.09 -9.26 8.10
CA GLY A 2 26.65 -7.95 7.60
C GLY A 2 27.18 -7.80 6.19
N HIS A 3 26.52 -8.43 5.23
CA HIS A 3 26.92 -8.35 3.82
C HIS A 3 26.40 -7.03 3.27
N ILE A 4 27.30 -6.08 3.01
CA ILE A 4 26.89 -4.74 2.60
C ILE A 4 27.78 -4.26 1.47
N VAL A 5 27.15 -3.89 0.35
CA VAL A 5 27.81 -3.19 -0.76
C VAL A 5 27.16 -1.83 -1.00
N SER A 6 28.01 -0.84 -1.22
CA SER A 6 27.66 0.55 -1.58
C SER A 6 28.38 0.92 -2.87
N ILE A 7 28.03 2.05 -3.49
CA ILE A 7 28.78 2.59 -4.65
C ILE A 7 29.55 3.82 -4.17
N ASP A 8 30.84 3.90 -4.49
CA ASP A 8 31.58 5.16 -4.34
C ASP A 8 31.18 6.20 -5.39
N LYS A 9 31.82 7.37 -5.35
CA LYS A 9 31.54 8.47 -6.29
C LYS A 9 31.95 8.14 -7.73
N ASP A 10 32.75 7.09 -7.93
CA ASP A 10 33.34 6.69 -9.20
C ASP A 10 32.66 5.46 -9.80
N GLY A 11 31.65 4.90 -9.13
CA GLY A 11 30.88 3.76 -9.63
C GLY A 11 31.38 2.39 -9.17
N HIS A 12 32.35 2.32 -8.27
CA HIS A 12 32.90 1.06 -7.78
C HIS A 12 32.11 0.50 -6.59
N LEU A 13 32.06 -0.83 -6.51
CA LEU A 13 31.50 -1.55 -5.36
C LEU A 13 32.39 -1.35 -4.14
N VAL A 14 31.84 -0.72 -3.11
CA VAL A 14 32.48 -0.52 -1.80
C VAL A 14 31.77 -1.36 -0.76
N TYR A 15 32.52 -2.30 -0.18
CA TYR A 15 32.05 -3.15 0.89
C TYR A 15 32.05 -2.39 2.24
N GLU A 16 30.91 -2.29 2.92
CA GLU A 16 30.89 -1.69 4.27
C GLU A 16 31.40 -2.70 5.30
N GLY A 17 32.53 -2.39 5.93
CA GLY A 17 33.13 -3.19 7.01
C GLY A 17 34.34 -4.01 6.59
N LEU A 18 34.97 -4.67 7.58
CA LEU A 18 36.09 -5.60 7.36
C LEU A 18 35.54 -6.96 6.92
N LEU A 19 35.32 -7.12 5.62
CA LEU A 19 34.95 -8.41 5.03
C LEU A 19 36.20 -9.18 4.59
N SER A 20 36.21 -10.48 4.88
CA SER A 20 37.19 -11.41 4.33
C SER A 20 37.07 -11.53 2.81
N SER A 21 38.13 -11.95 2.14
CA SER A 21 38.10 -12.21 0.69
C SER A 21 37.04 -13.23 0.28
N LYS A 22 36.74 -14.20 1.17
CA LYS A 22 35.69 -15.21 0.95
C LYS A 22 34.29 -14.59 0.98
N GLU A 23 34.02 -13.71 1.94
CA GLU A 23 32.74 -13.01 2.03
C GLU A 23 32.50 -12.07 0.85
N LYS A 24 33.55 -11.39 0.38
CA LYS A 24 33.47 -10.56 -0.84
C LYS A 24 33.13 -11.39 -2.08
N ALA A 25 33.83 -12.51 -2.29
CA ALA A 25 33.56 -13.41 -3.41
C ALA A 25 32.11 -13.94 -3.39
N THR A 26 31.60 -14.31 -2.22
CA THR A 26 30.19 -14.75 -2.09
C THR A 26 29.20 -13.64 -2.43
N ILE A 27 29.48 -12.39 -2.06
CA ILE A 27 28.62 -11.25 -2.40
C ILE A 27 28.63 -10.98 -3.91
N ASP A 28 29.81 -11.00 -4.54
CA ASP A 28 29.94 -10.83 -5.99
C ASP A 28 29.15 -11.91 -6.75
N GLU A 29 29.24 -13.17 -6.31
CA GLU A 29 28.46 -14.28 -6.87
C GLU A 29 26.95 -14.05 -6.77
N ILE A 30 26.46 -13.58 -5.62
CA ILE A 30 25.04 -13.26 -5.41
C ILE A 30 24.61 -12.12 -6.35
N LEU A 31 25.39 -11.04 -6.43
CA LEU A 31 25.08 -9.89 -7.27
C LEU A 31 25.05 -10.27 -8.76
N ASP A 32 26.00 -11.09 -9.22
CA ASP A 32 26.04 -11.54 -10.61
C ASP A 32 24.90 -12.49 -10.96
N ALA A 33 24.46 -13.33 -10.01
CA ALA A 33 23.25 -14.11 -10.18
C ALA A 33 22.01 -13.20 -10.28
N LEU A 34 21.86 -12.23 -9.37
CA LEU A 34 20.73 -11.29 -9.36
C LEU A 34 20.67 -10.44 -10.64
N LYS A 35 21.81 -9.97 -11.16
CA LYS A 35 21.89 -9.22 -12.43
C LYS A 35 21.37 -10.00 -13.63
N LYS A 36 21.39 -11.34 -13.58
CA LYS A 36 20.83 -12.20 -14.62
C LYS A 36 19.37 -12.56 -14.34
N GLU A 37 19.08 -12.97 -13.11
CA GLU A 37 17.77 -13.49 -12.74
C GLU A 37 16.71 -12.38 -12.65
N ILE A 38 17.03 -11.20 -12.10
CA ILE A 38 16.07 -10.11 -11.89
C ILE A 38 15.50 -9.57 -13.21
N PRO A 39 16.31 -9.19 -14.22
CA PRO A 39 15.75 -8.73 -15.49
C PRO A 39 14.89 -9.78 -16.19
N GLN A 40 15.29 -11.05 -16.12
CA GLN A 40 14.55 -12.15 -16.73
C GLN A 40 13.18 -12.32 -16.07
N ILE A 41 13.13 -12.45 -14.74
CA ILE A 41 11.86 -12.62 -14.03
C ILE A 41 10.96 -11.39 -14.15
N GLU A 42 11.52 -10.17 -14.14
CA GLU A 42 10.75 -8.96 -14.38
C GLU A 42 10.15 -8.94 -15.79
N SER A 43 10.89 -9.38 -16.82
CA SER A 43 10.37 -9.51 -18.19
C SER A 43 9.24 -10.54 -18.25
N ASP A 44 9.50 -11.76 -17.78
CA ASP A 44 8.55 -12.87 -17.84
C ASP A 44 7.22 -12.54 -17.12
N LEU A 45 7.32 -11.91 -15.95
CA LEU A 45 6.14 -11.48 -15.20
C LEU A 45 5.40 -10.33 -15.90
N ASN A 46 6.11 -9.41 -16.54
CA ASN A 46 5.49 -8.34 -17.30
C ASN A 46 4.77 -8.88 -18.54
N ASP A 47 5.33 -9.86 -19.22
CA ASP A 47 4.69 -10.49 -20.38
C ASP A 47 3.43 -11.27 -19.96
N ARG A 48 3.49 -11.96 -18.82
CA ARG A 48 2.37 -12.78 -18.32
C ARG A 48 1.23 -11.97 -17.71
N TYR A 49 1.55 -10.96 -16.90
CA TYR A 49 0.55 -10.24 -16.09
C TYR A 49 0.44 -8.75 -16.45
N GLY A 50 1.35 -8.22 -17.25
CA GLY A 50 1.55 -6.77 -17.38
C GLY A 50 2.00 -6.15 -16.06
N LYS A 51 2.12 -4.82 -16.02
CA LYS A 51 2.49 -4.09 -14.79
C LYS A 51 1.34 -3.97 -13.78
N ASN A 52 0.48 -4.99 -13.63
CA ASN A 52 -0.63 -5.02 -12.67
C ASN A 52 -0.18 -5.50 -11.26
N VAL A 53 -1.13 -5.81 -10.35
CA VAL A 53 -0.83 -6.25 -8.98
C VAL A 53 -0.22 -7.66 -8.91
N LEU A 54 -0.63 -8.58 -9.80
CA LEU A 54 -0.14 -9.97 -9.84
C LEU A 54 1.34 -10.05 -10.23
N TYR A 55 1.81 -9.13 -11.07
CA TYR A 55 3.25 -8.96 -11.30
C TYR A 55 4.03 -8.75 -9.99
N LYS A 56 3.55 -7.84 -9.12
CA LYS A 56 4.26 -7.45 -7.89
C LYS A 56 4.20 -8.58 -6.88
N TYR A 57 3.05 -9.25 -6.81
CA TYR A 57 2.84 -10.41 -5.97
C TYR A 57 3.78 -11.56 -6.33
N ASN A 58 3.85 -11.94 -7.60
CA ASN A 58 4.72 -13.04 -8.04
C ASN A 58 6.20 -12.66 -8.01
N LEU A 59 6.55 -11.40 -8.27
CA LEU A 59 7.91 -10.90 -8.02
C LEU A 59 8.26 -11.04 -6.54
N GLY A 60 7.33 -10.74 -5.64
CA GLY A 60 7.49 -10.94 -4.21
C GLY A 60 7.73 -12.40 -3.80
N LYS A 61 7.10 -13.36 -4.48
CA LYS A 61 7.35 -14.80 -4.25
C LYS A 61 8.77 -15.18 -4.65
N PHE A 62 9.19 -14.77 -5.84
CA PHE A 62 10.58 -14.97 -6.30
C PHE A 62 11.58 -14.36 -5.31
N LEU A 63 11.34 -13.14 -4.81
CA LEU A 63 12.22 -12.51 -3.82
C LEU A 63 12.26 -13.30 -2.51
N ALA A 64 11.17 -13.94 -2.09
CA ALA A 64 11.17 -14.79 -0.89
C ALA A 64 12.12 -15.99 -1.06
N GLU A 65 12.08 -16.64 -2.22
CA GLU A 65 13.00 -17.74 -2.56
C GLU A 65 14.47 -17.29 -2.54
N GLN A 66 14.77 -16.08 -3.03
CA GLN A 66 16.13 -15.53 -3.00
C GLN A 66 16.61 -15.23 -1.57
N LEU A 67 15.73 -14.71 -0.70
CA LEU A 67 16.08 -14.51 0.71
C LEU A 67 16.42 -15.82 1.41
N GLU A 68 15.70 -16.89 1.10
CA GLU A 68 15.96 -18.23 1.65
C GLU A 68 17.24 -18.83 1.06
N LYS A 69 17.40 -18.80 -0.27
CA LYS A 69 18.56 -19.30 -1.02
C LYS A 69 19.88 -18.72 -0.52
N TYR A 70 19.90 -17.41 -0.24
CA TYR A 70 21.10 -16.71 0.22
C TYR A 70 21.13 -16.46 1.74
N ASN A 71 20.18 -17.02 2.49
CA ASN A 71 20.08 -16.89 3.94
C ASN A 71 20.15 -15.43 4.45
N ILE A 72 19.43 -14.53 3.77
CA ILE A 72 19.43 -13.10 4.07
C ILE A 72 18.62 -12.82 5.33
N SER A 73 19.28 -12.27 6.35
CA SER A 73 18.64 -11.97 7.64
C SER A 73 17.68 -10.79 7.54
N ILE A 74 16.76 -10.66 8.50
CA ILE A 74 15.79 -9.55 8.57
C ILE A 74 16.49 -8.18 8.55
N ALA A 75 17.63 -8.06 9.25
CA ALA A 75 18.40 -6.82 9.34
C ALA A 75 19.03 -6.40 8.00
N GLU A 76 19.29 -7.36 7.10
CA GLU A 76 19.95 -7.13 5.81
C GLU A 76 18.96 -6.86 4.67
N ARG A 77 17.69 -7.24 4.83
CA ARG A 77 16.68 -7.17 3.76
C ARG A 77 16.58 -5.81 3.10
N ARG A 78 16.61 -4.73 3.88
CA ARG A 78 16.50 -3.38 3.31
C ARG A 78 17.62 -3.10 2.31
N LYS A 79 18.85 -3.43 2.68
CA LYS A 79 20.05 -3.26 1.85
C LYS A 79 19.99 -4.18 0.63
N PHE A 80 19.59 -5.44 0.81
CA PHE A 80 19.38 -6.38 -0.29
C PHE A 80 18.40 -5.85 -1.35
N TRP A 81 17.31 -5.20 -0.93
CA TRP A 81 16.38 -4.56 -1.86
C TRP A 81 16.99 -3.37 -2.63
N ASP A 82 17.84 -2.58 -1.96
CA ASP A 82 18.51 -1.44 -2.57
C ASP A 82 19.59 -1.91 -3.56
N GLU A 83 20.27 -3.02 -3.29
CA GLU A 83 21.22 -3.65 -4.21
C GLU A 83 20.51 -4.12 -5.50
N ILE A 84 19.36 -4.81 -5.37
CA ILE A 84 18.56 -5.20 -6.55
C ILE A 84 18.17 -3.97 -7.38
N LYS A 85 17.69 -2.93 -6.70
CA LYS A 85 17.28 -1.67 -7.35
C LYS A 85 18.42 -0.97 -8.07
N THR A 86 19.62 -1.02 -7.51
CA THR A 86 20.77 -0.26 -8.00
C THR A 86 21.54 -1.03 -9.07
N PHE A 87 21.68 -2.35 -8.92
CA PHE A 87 22.60 -3.14 -9.72
C PHE A 87 21.93 -4.17 -10.63
N ALA A 88 20.74 -4.67 -10.27
CA ALA A 88 20.19 -5.86 -10.92
C ALA A 88 19.02 -5.59 -11.87
N THR A 89 18.18 -4.59 -11.59
CA THR A 89 17.00 -4.29 -12.43
C THR A 89 17.33 -3.43 -13.63
N ASN A 90 16.66 -3.70 -14.76
CA ASN A 90 16.65 -2.82 -15.93
C ASN A 90 15.53 -1.76 -15.88
N GLU A 91 14.63 -1.82 -14.88
CA GLU A 91 13.54 -0.87 -14.76
C GLU A 91 13.96 0.42 -14.05
N LYS A 92 13.76 1.56 -14.73
CA LYS A 92 13.89 2.87 -14.08
C LYS A 92 12.70 3.13 -13.15
N ARG A 93 12.92 2.95 -11.85
CA ARG A 93 11.92 3.24 -10.80
C ARG A 93 11.96 4.72 -10.40
N VAL A 94 10.88 5.47 -10.70
CA VAL A 94 10.80 6.93 -10.47
C VAL A 94 10.46 7.30 -9.02
N ARG A 95 9.79 6.40 -8.28
CA ARG A 95 9.33 6.70 -6.92
C ARG A 95 10.52 6.81 -5.97
N ASN A 96 10.56 7.89 -5.19
CA ASN A 96 11.51 8.02 -4.09
C ASN A 96 11.10 7.08 -2.94
N GLU A 97 11.96 6.12 -2.64
CA GLU A 97 11.75 5.12 -1.58
C GLU A 97 12.28 5.60 -0.23
N GLY A 98 12.97 6.74 -0.16
CA GLY A 98 13.57 7.29 1.05
C GLY A 98 14.75 6.46 1.55
N ALA A 99 15.92 7.08 1.73
CA ALA A 99 17.12 6.37 2.17
C ALA A 99 16.90 5.55 3.46
N ASN A 100 16.13 6.10 4.41
CA ASN A 100 15.88 5.49 5.72
C ASN A 100 14.46 4.93 5.89
N ALA A 101 13.62 4.93 4.85
CA ALA A 101 12.26 4.43 4.99
C ALA A 101 12.26 2.92 4.73
N GLU A 102 12.42 2.14 5.79
CA GLU A 102 12.42 0.66 5.76
C GLU A 102 11.23 0.06 5.00
N THR A 103 10.11 0.78 4.98
CA THR A 103 8.79 0.29 4.58
C THR A 103 8.39 0.65 3.15
N ARG A 104 9.12 1.57 2.52
CA ARG A 104 8.75 2.14 1.21
C ARG A 104 9.49 1.50 0.04
N SER A 105 10.37 0.54 0.34
CA SER A 105 11.10 -0.22 -0.67
C SER A 105 10.15 -0.90 -1.65
N PHE A 106 10.36 -0.74 -2.96
CA PHE A 106 9.51 -1.40 -3.95
C PHE A 106 9.56 -2.93 -3.82
N TYR A 107 10.77 -3.51 -3.79
CA TYR A 107 10.95 -4.96 -3.63
C TYR A 107 10.50 -5.44 -2.26
N GLY A 108 10.75 -4.66 -1.20
CA GLY A 108 10.22 -4.95 0.13
C GLY A 108 8.69 -4.98 0.18
N GLN A 109 8.01 -4.08 -0.53
CA GLN A 109 6.55 -4.07 -0.65
C GLN A 109 6.04 -5.26 -1.48
N CYS A 110 6.74 -5.64 -2.55
CA CYS A 110 6.42 -6.85 -3.32
C CYS A 110 6.53 -8.10 -2.43
N TYR A 111 7.64 -8.25 -1.69
CA TYR A 111 7.84 -9.35 -0.74
C TYR A 111 6.75 -9.40 0.34
N ASN A 112 6.36 -8.25 0.91
CA ASN A 112 5.27 -8.22 1.89
C ASN A 112 3.91 -8.57 1.28
N LEU A 113 3.64 -8.14 0.04
CA LEU A 113 2.43 -8.50 -0.69
C LEU A 113 2.35 -10.03 -0.92
N ALA A 114 3.48 -10.68 -1.21
CA ALA A 114 3.56 -12.12 -1.45
C ALA A 114 3.24 -12.99 -0.23
N LYS A 115 3.22 -12.41 0.98
CA LYS A 115 2.83 -13.12 2.21
C LYS A 115 1.32 -13.24 2.38
N LEU A 116 0.54 -12.51 1.60
CA LEU A 116 -0.91 -12.56 1.62
C LEU A 116 -1.42 -13.62 0.63
N ASP A 117 -2.62 -14.14 0.88
CA ASP A 117 -3.30 -15.01 -0.08
C ASP A 117 -3.62 -14.22 -1.35
N GLU A 118 -3.35 -14.81 -2.52
CA GLU A 118 -3.60 -14.19 -3.82
C GLU A 118 -5.04 -13.68 -3.97
N LYS A 119 -6.02 -14.38 -3.39
CA LYS A 119 -7.44 -13.99 -3.41
C LYS A 119 -7.69 -12.65 -2.72
N ILE A 120 -6.87 -12.29 -1.74
CA ILE A 120 -6.90 -11.01 -1.04
C ILE A 120 -6.20 -9.97 -1.91
N VAL A 121 -5.01 -10.31 -2.44
CA VAL A 121 -4.17 -9.42 -3.25
C VAL A 121 -4.93 -8.83 -4.43
N VAL A 122 -5.75 -9.63 -5.12
CA VAL A 122 -6.49 -9.18 -6.30
C VAL A 122 -7.65 -8.21 -5.99
N LYS A 123 -8.06 -8.08 -4.72
CA LYS A 123 -9.14 -7.18 -4.28
C LYS A 123 -8.74 -5.70 -4.32
N LEU A 124 -7.46 -5.41 -4.46
CA LEU A 124 -6.91 -4.07 -4.54
C LEU A 124 -5.92 -3.93 -5.71
N SER A 125 -5.81 -2.72 -6.23
CA SER A 125 -4.76 -2.33 -7.17
C SER A 125 -3.41 -2.18 -6.44
N TRP A 126 -2.32 -2.18 -7.21
CA TRP A 126 -1.00 -1.93 -6.64
C TRP A 126 -0.93 -0.59 -5.90
N ARG A 127 -1.55 0.46 -6.44
CA ARG A 127 -1.57 1.79 -5.79
C ARG A 127 -2.23 1.73 -4.41
N GLN A 128 -3.35 1.01 -4.30
CA GLN A 128 -4.09 0.84 -3.04
C GLN A 128 -3.26 0.03 -2.03
N TRP A 129 -2.57 -1.03 -2.46
CA TRP A 129 -1.64 -1.78 -1.60
C TRP A 129 -0.47 -0.93 -1.10
N GLN A 130 0.09 -0.08 -1.96
CA GLN A 130 1.14 0.87 -1.55
C GLN A 130 0.64 1.82 -0.47
N ASP A 131 -0.59 2.31 -0.57
CA ASP A 131 -1.16 3.22 0.43
C ASP A 131 -1.33 2.53 1.80
N ILE A 132 -1.64 1.22 1.83
CA ILE A 132 -1.64 0.42 3.07
C ILE A 132 -0.24 0.24 3.62
N PHE A 133 0.72 -0.21 2.80
CA PHE A 133 2.08 -0.52 3.28
C PHE A 133 2.86 0.71 3.72
N ASP A 134 2.56 1.87 3.15
CA ASP A 134 3.18 3.14 3.55
C ASP A 134 2.69 3.65 4.92
N ARG A 135 1.53 3.18 5.41
CA ARG A 135 0.91 3.65 6.67
C ARG A 135 1.11 2.65 7.80
N VAL A 136 1.94 3.03 8.78
CA VAL A 136 2.33 2.19 9.94
C VAL A 136 1.11 1.56 10.65
N GLY A 137 0.11 2.38 11.02
CA GLY A 137 -1.06 1.89 11.75
C GLY A 137 -1.95 0.91 10.97
N ASN A 138 -2.06 1.05 9.65
CA ASN A 138 -2.86 0.13 8.84
C ASN A 138 -2.14 -1.22 8.65
N ARG A 139 -0.81 -1.25 8.65
CA ARG A 139 -0.03 -2.47 8.48
C ARG A 139 0.00 -3.35 9.72
N GLU A 140 0.06 -2.72 10.89
CA GLU A 140 0.25 -3.43 12.17
C GLU A 140 -1.01 -4.19 12.58
N ASP A 141 -2.19 -3.65 12.24
CA ASP A 141 -3.45 -4.33 12.46
C ASP A 141 -3.79 -5.29 11.31
N LYS A 142 -3.47 -6.57 11.47
CA LYS A 142 -3.70 -7.61 10.43
C LYS A 142 -5.16 -7.75 10.02
N ARG A 143 -6.10 -7.27 10.84
CA ARG A 143 -7.54 -7.35 10.61
C ARG A 143 -7.97 -6.62 9.34
N ILE A 144 -7.24 -5.58 8.91
CA ILE A 144 -7.52 -4.92 7.63
C ILE A 144 -7.34 -5.89 6.44
N PHE A 145 -6.35 -6.79 6.48
CA PHE A 145 -6.12 -7.77 5.41
C PHE A 145 -7.20 -8.85 5.39
N GLN A 146 -7.66 -9.26 6.58
CA GLN A 146 -8.74 -10.23 6.73
C GLN A 146 -10.05 -9.64 6.19
N TRP A 147 -10.38 -8.39 6.55
CA TRP A 147 -11.52 -7.68 6.00
C TRP A 147 -11.45 -7.54 4.48
N ILE A 148 -10.31 -7.12 3.91
CA ILE A 148 -10.15 -7.08 2.45
C ILE A 148 -10.42 -8.45 1.82
N GLY A 149 -10.01 -9.53 2.50
CA GLY A 149 -10.24 -10.91 2.07
C GLY A 149 -11.70 -11.38 2.16
N SER A 150 -12.52 -10.80 3.05
CA SER A 150 -13.94 -11.13 3.17
C SER A 150 -14.81 -10.45 2.11
N LEU A 151 -14.32 -9.38 1.48
CA LEU A 151 -15.05 -8.67 0.44
C LEU A 151 -15.29 -9.55 -0.80
N THR A 152 -16.49 -9.49 -1.34
CA THR A 152 -16.87 -10.17 -2.59
C THR A 152 -16.16 -9.58 -3.80
N ASP A 153 -16.12 -8.25 -3.87
CA ASP A 153 -15.69 -7.51 -5.05
C ASP A 153 -14.40 -6.74 -4.83
N LYS A 154 -13.71 -6.49 -5.94
CA LYS A 154 -12.55 -5.59 -5.97
C LYS A 154 -12.99 -4.16 -5.65
N ILE A 155 -12.29 -3.49 -4.74
CA ILE A 155 -12.61 -2.11 -4.39
C ILE A 155 -12.09 -1.16 -5.48
N ARG A 156 -12.97 -0.30 -6.00
CA ARG A 156 -12.60 0.78 -6.93
C ARG A 156 -11.64 1.77 -6.26
N GLU A 157 -10.61 2.22 -6.98
CA GLU A 157 -9.59 3.12 -6.44
C GLU A 157 -10.16 4.43 -5.87
N ASP A 158 -11.18 5.01 -6.51
CA ASP A 158 -11.85 6.21 -6.00
C ASP A 158 -12.55 5.96 -4.66
N ASP A 159 -13.20 4.80 -4.49
CA ASP A 159 -13.89 4.42 -3.27
C ASP A 159 -12.87 4.17 -2.15
N TRP A 160 -11.74 3.53 -2.48
CA TRP A 160 -10.62 3.32 -1.56
C TRP A 160 -10.01 4.62 -1.05
N ARG A 161 -9.78 5.60 -1.93
CA ARG A 161 -9.25 6.91 -1.54
C ARG A 161 -10.16 7.63 -0.54
N GLU A 162 -11.48 7.47 -0.67
CA GLU A 162 -12.43 8.05 0.29
C GLU A 162 -12.50 7.22 1.58
N PHE A 163 -12.45 5.89 1.47
CA PHE A 163 -12.34 4.97 2.61
C PHE A 163 -11.12 5.31 3.47
N GLU A 164 -9.92 5.46 2.88
CA GLU A 164 -8.72 5.76 3.64
C GLU A 164 -8.77 7.10 4.40
N LYS A 165 -9.43 8.11 3.81
CA LYS A 165 -9.64 9.40 4.49
C LYS A 165 -10.57 9.21 5.69
N GLY A 166 -11.67 8.47 5.49
CA GLY A 166 -12.65 8.21 6.53
C GLY A 166 -12.07 7.37 7.66
N LEU A 167 -11.33 6.32 7.30
CA LEU A 167 -10.60 5.44 8.21
C LEU A 167 -9.60 6.23 9.04
N HIS A 168 -8.76 7.04 8.40
CA HIS A 168 -7.81 7.88 9.10
C HIS A 168 -8.50 8.85 10.07
N LEU A 169 -9.60 9.47 9.64
CA LEU A 169 -10.34 10.42 10.46
C LEU A 169 -11.05 9.74 11.64
N TYR A 170 -11.60 8.55 11.43
CA TYR A 170 -12.31 7.77 12.44
C TYR A 170 -11.35 7.17 13.49
N LEU A 171 -10.25 6.56 13.03
CA LEU A 171 -9.27 5.92 13.90
C LEU A 171 -8.29 6.88 14.55
N LYS A 172 -8.33 8.17 14.18
CA LYS A 172 -7.46 9.19 14.75
C LYS A 172 -7.60 9.19 16.28
N LYS A 173 -6.52 8.84 16.98
CA LYS A 173 -6.44 8.75 18.45
C LYS A 173 -7.36 7.68 19.07
N LYS A 174 -7.79 6.67 18.32
CA LYS A 174 -8.51 5.51 18.86
C LYS A 174 -7.56 4.33 19.00
N ASP A 175 -7.70 3.62 20.12
CA ASP A 175 -7.10 2.30 20.28
C ASP A 175 -8.02 1.28 19.60
N THR A 176 -7.51 0.54 18.61
CA THR A 176 -8.31 -0.46 17.91
C THR A 176 -8.37 -1.80 18.64
N SER A 177 -7.55 -2.01 19.68
CA SER A 177 -7.54 -3.25 20.46
C SER A 177 -8.82 -3.48 21.28
N VAL A 178 -9.60 -2.42 21.51
CA VAL A 178 -10.87 -2.49 22.25
C VAL A 178 -12.04 -3.01 21.40
N PHE A 179 -11.89 -3.05 20.07
CA PHE A 179 -12.92 -3.59 19.18
C PHE A 179 -12.66 -5.08 18.94
N SER A 180 -13.72 -5.87 18.95
CA SER A 180 -13.72 -7.19 18.32
C SER A 180 -13.53 -7.08 16.81
N ASP A 181 -13.18 -8.21 16.18
CA ASP A 181 -12.96 -8.27 14.74
C ASP A 181 -14.25 -7.89 13.97
N ASP A 182 -15.39 -8.39 14.42
CA ASP A 182 -16.69 -8.11 13.80
C ASP A 182 -17.06 -6.61 13.89
N GLU A 183 -16.93 -6.00 15.08
CA GLU A 183 -17.18 -4.55 15.24
C GLU A 183 -16.26 -3.72 14.34
N LEU A 184 -14.99 -4.12 14.24
CA LEU A 184 -14.03 -3.40 13.42
C LEU A 184 -14.34 -3.55 11.91
N PHE A 185 -14.80 -4.73 11.48
CA PHE A 185 -15.22 -4.97 10.11
C PHE A 185 -16.48 -4.17 9.77
N GLU A 186 -17.47 -4.11 10.67
CA GLU A 186 -18.65 -3.27 10.50
C GLU A 186 -18.28 -1.78 10.37
N ILE A 187 -17.30 -1.32 11.14
CA ILE A 187 -16.75 0.04 11.01
C ILE A 187 -16.13 0.23 9.62
N TYR A 188 -15.32 -0.72 9.14
CA TYR A 188 -14.71 -0.63 7.82
C TYR A 188 -15.76 -0.62 6.70
N ASP A 189 -16.77 -1.47 6.78
CA ASP A 189 -17.88 -1.54 5.83
C ASP A 189 -18.70 -0.24 5.81
N SER A 190 -18.98 0.32 6.98
CA SER A 190 -19.69 1.60 7.11
C SER A 190 -18.90 2.75 6.47
N ILE A 191 -17.58 2.81 6.72
CA ILE A 191 -16.69 3.83 6.14
C ILE A 191 -16.56 3.65 4.62
N LEU A 192 -16.47 2.42 4.13
CA LEU A 192 -16.42 2.14 2.69
C LEU A 192 -17.74 2.55 2.02
N SER A 193 -18.87 2.23 2.64
CA SER A 193 -20.21 2.62 2.17
C SER A 193 -20.38 4.13 2.14
N MET A 194 -19.91 4.83 3.17
CA MET A 194 -19.87 6.29 3.22
C MET A 194 -19.07 6.88 2.04
N GLY A 195 -17.92 6.28 1.70
CA GLY A 195 -17.10 6.70 0.55
C GLY A 195 -17.78 6.46 -0.81
N LYS A 196 -18.43 5.31 -0.97
CA LYS A 196 -19.23 4.98 -2.16
C LYS A 196 -20.40 5.96 -2.34
N PHE A 197 -21.10 6.28 -1.26
CA PHE A 197 -22.18 7.27 -1.27
C PHE A 197 -21.67 8.63 -1.73
N TRP A 198 -20.58 9.13 -1.13
CA TRP A 198 -19.96 10.39 -1.51
C TRP A 198 -19.67 10.45 -3.02
N ARG A 199 -19.06 9.41 -3.59
CA ARG A 199 -18.75 9.37 -5.01
C ARG A 199 -20.01 9.52 -5.85
N THR A 200 -21.03 8.71 -5.58
CA THR A 200 -22.29 8.70 -6.35
C THR A 200 -23.04 10.02 -6.22
N ALA A 201 -23.22 10.53 -5.00
CA ALA A 201 -23.91 11.78 -4.72
C ALA A 201 -23.16 12.99 -5.32
N PHE A 202 -21.83 13.04 -5.18
CA PHE A 202 -21.03 14.13 -5.74
C PHE A 202 -21.02 14.12 -7.28
N THR A 203 -20.99 12.93 -7.90
CA THR A 203 -21.13 12.81 -9.36
C THR A 203 -22.48 13.31 -9.83
N LYS A 204 -23.57 12.97 -9.14
CA LYS A 204 -24.91 13.49 -9.44
C LYS A 204 -24.97 15.01 -9.29
N PHE A 205 -24.52 15.54 -8.15
CA PHE A 205 -24.41 16.98 -7.91
C PHE A 205 -23.62 17.72 -9.00
N SER A 206 -22.51 17.14 -9.44
CA SER A 206 -21.65 17.76 -10.47
C SER A 206 -22.34 17.85 -11.83
N LYS A 207 -23.23 16.90 -12.16
CA LYS A 207 -24.03 16.92 -13.39
C LYS A 207 -25.18 17.92 -13.30
N GLU A 208 -25.83 18.02 -12.13
CA GLU A 208 -26.95 18.94 -11.90
C GLU A 208 -26.48 20.40 -11.75
N HIS A 209 -25.25 20.61 -11.28
CA HIS A 209 -24.69 21.95 -11.02
C HIS A 209 -23.30 22.14 -11.63
N PRO A 210 -23.14 22.05 -12.97
CA PRO A 210 -21.83 21.99 -13.63
C PRO A 210 -20.93 23.22 -13.41
N THR A 211 -21.52 24.38 -13.11
CA THR A 211 -20.79 25.64 -12.86
C THR A 211 -20.47 25.89 -11.38
N SER A 212 -20.86 24.98 -10.48
CA SER A 212 -20.68 25.18 -9.04
C SER A 212 -19.20 25.22 -8.65
N ALA A 213 -18.80 26.28 -7.92
CA ALA A 213 -17.47 26.38 -7.33
C ALA A 213 -17.12 25.23 -6.37
N LYS A 214 -18.13 24.49 -5.88
CA LYS A 214 -17.98 23.31 -5.02
C LYS A 214 -17.32 22.14 -5.77
N ILE A 215 -17.46 22.07 -7.09
CA ILE A 215 -16.78 21.07 -7.94
C ILE A 215 -15.26 21.27 -7.88
N LYS A 216 -14.79 22.51 -8.02
CA LYS A 216 -13.36 22.88 -7.95
C LYS A 216 -12.74 22.59 -6.58
N THR A 217 -13.56 22.44 -5.54
CA THR A 217 -13.13 22.20 -4.16
C THR A 217 -13.52 20.80 -3.65
N LYS A 218 -13.69 19.82 -4.55
CA LYS A 218 -14.09 18.43 -4.24
C LYS A 218 -13.37 17.84 -3.03
N ALA A 219 -12.04 17.97 -2.96
CA ALA A 219 -11.25 17.40 -1.86
C ALA A 219 -11.59 18.02 -0.50
N ARG A 220 -11.79 19.35 -0.44
CA ARG A 220 -12.21 20.06 0.78
C ARG A 220 -13.62 19.65 1.18
N ARG A 221 -14.51 19.49 0.19
CA ARG A 221 -15.91 19.09 0.43
C ARG A 221 -16.02 17.64 0.90
N SER A 222 -15.23 16.73 0.36
CA SER A 222 -15.09 15.33 0.82
C SER A 222 -14.69 15.28 2.29
N LYS A 223 -13.67 16.06 2.71
CA LYS A 223 -13.26 16.14 4.13
C LYS A 223 -14.37 16.68 5.03
N LYS A 224 -15.07 17.74 4.59
CA LYS A 224 -16.22 18.31 5.33
C LYS A 224 -17.33 17.27 5.50
N TYR A 225 -17.68 16.58 4.42
CA TYR A 225 -18.69 15.52 4.43
C TYR A 225 -18.37 14.40 5.42
N GLN A 226 -17.15 13.85 5.38
CA GLN A 226 -16.77 12.75 6.27
C GLN A 226 -16.79 13.17 7.75
N ALA A 227 -16.30 14.38 8.06
CA ALA A 227 -16.39 14.92 9.42
C ALA A 227 -17.85 15.05 9.88
N GLU A 228 -18.71 15.58 9.01
CA GLU A 228 -20.14 15.74 9.31
C GLU A 228 -20.84 14.39 9.51
N CYS A 229 -20.53 13.35 8.72
CA CYS A 229 -21.08 12.01 8.95
C CYS A 229 -20.78 11.50 10.36
N PHE A 230 -19.50 11.61 10.79
CA PHE A 230 -19.10 11.16 12.12
C PHE A 230 -19.68 12.01 13.25
N ASP A 231 -19.86 13.31 13.03
CA ASP A 231 -20.45 14.19 14.03
C ASP A 231 -21.96 13.99 14.15
N LEU A 232 -22.68 13.78 13.03
CA LEU A 232 -24.10 13.46 13.04
C LEU A 232 -24.39 12.09 13.67
N SER A 233 -23.64 11.06 13.28
CA SER A 233 -23.76 9.72 13.86
C SER A 233 -23.58 9.76 15.39
N ARG A 234 -22.59 10.53 15.89
CA ARG A 234 -22.35 10.69 17.32
C ARG A 234 -23.47 11.46 18.03
N LYS A 235 -23.91 12.59 17.47
CA LYS A 235 -24.96 13.44 18.07
C LYS A 235 -26.31 12.76 18.13
N LEU A 236 -26.63 11.94 17.13
CA LEU A 236 -27.91 11.24 17.01
C LEU A 236 -27.88 9.84 17.62
N HIS A 237 -26.73 9.37 18.11
CA HIS A 237 -26.52 7.99 18.53
C HIS A 237 -27.00 6.98 17.47
N HIS A 238 -26.77 7.32 16.19
CA HIS A 238 -27.26 6.56 15.06
C HIS A 238 -26.09 5.97 14.26
N PRO A 239 -26.18 4.72 13.76
CA PRO A 239 -25.14 4.12 12.93
C PRO A 239 -24.80 4.94 11.69
N LEU A 240 -23.60 4.73 11.15
CA LEU A 240 -23.19 5.33 9.88
C LEU A 240 -23.90 4.62 8.72
N ASP A 241 -25.07 5.12 8.36
CA ASP A 241 -25.91 4.58 7.29
C ASP A 241 -26.28 5.65 6.25
N GLU A 242 -27.08 5.24 5.26
CA GLU A 242 -27.49 6.11 4.16
C GLU A 242 -28.24 7.37 4.62
N LYS A 243 -28.98 7.31 5.74
CA LYS A 243 -29.69 8.48 6.29
C LYS A 243 -28.70 9.52 6.81
N ILE A 244 -27.67 9.08 7.52
CA ILE A 244 -26.57 9.95 7.96
C ILE A 244 -25.80 10.50 6.76
N PHE A 245 -25.50 9.65 5.76
CA PHE A 245 -24.77 10.04 4.57
C PHE A 245 -25.51 11.13 3.78
N ALA A 246 -26.80 10.96 3.53
CA ALA A 246 -27.60 11.95 2.83
C ALA A 246 -27.61 13.30 3.56
N SER A 247 -27.88 13.28 4.87
CA SER A 247 -27.93 14.48 5.72
C SER A 247 -26.58 15.22 5.76
N ALA A 248 -25.49 14.47 5.94
CA ALA A 248 -24.14 15.00 5.94
C ALA A 248 -23.75 15.58 4.58
N PHE A 249 -24.18 14.95 3.48
CA PHE A 249 -23.90 15.44 2.13
C PHE A 249 -24.55 16.79 1.88
N GLU A 250 -25.83 16.95 2.23
CA GLU A 250 -26.52 18.24 2.14
C GLU A 250 -25.81 19.33 2.94
N ALA A 251 -25.45 19.03 4.20
CA ALA A 251 -24.70 19.97 5.05
C ALA A 251 -23.31 20.30 4.47
N ALA A 252 -22.62 19.33 3.88
CA ALA A 252 -21.34 19.53 3.24
C ALA A 252 -21.46 20.34 1.94
N MET A 253 -22.59 20.23 1.24
CA MET A 253 -22.91 20.95 0.02
C MET A 253 -23.54 22.32 0.28
N LYS A 254 -23.91 22.70 1.50
CA LYS A 254 -24.16 24.10 1.88
C LYS A 254 -22.84 24.88 1.82
#